data_AF-A0A2D6F0M9-F1
#
_entry.id   AF-A0A2D6F0M9-F1
#
_cell.length_a   1.000
_cell.length_b   1.000
_cell.length_c   1.000
_cell.angle_alpha   90.00
_cell.angle_beta   90.00
_cell.angle_gamma   90.00
#
_symmetry.space_group_name_H-M   'P 1'
#
loop_
_entity.id
_entity.type
_entity.pdbx_description
1 polymer ?
#
loop_
_entity_poly.entity_id
_entity_poly.type
_entity_poly.pdbx_seq_one_letter_code
_entity_poly.pdbx_strand_id
1 'polypeptide(L)'
;MAKSYVDWAKQESRIKERESIQRYLFENPEIKPYLRQPEDKWALAFLGGEQSGEEAIEWYEVFEPLGFKPEHIVCLENDWETYLRLKVHFERERLPIELHFIDEITFLQTAKQNGYTFDVISLDYTGPINDERMYAIELIVGDGLLGDFGVLVTNFLAKREQKKVSNFINDTRRIKKYIHERGYNNVQKLSIEELLEESKDITTTLKDSRSEVITGVLLDTLDRGESILDYSWILPFREQGYNEQLRTANRHIEGSSLYPFGRTLEEKIARNRAILLQHDRNFEAFLDQGKFHPILRKILFTTLCAPYFPIEAEKYSYTSNSGAPMLFDIIFVNQLRHIFQRFKSYFTINPKLNQIKILSHMLERKRTRLLDKAISTFNSIYYREGEPKIEIFQEQERIFLGSSASNKKTKQKLKTKQTRAKPTNTVTLEDKEKMYDLFFTDMTSAQVAVKLDSKYTEYQVRGVKAEMTRLLNE
;
A
#
# COMPACT_ATOMS: atom_id res chain seq x y z
N MET A 1 -31.78 13.10 -5.66
CA MET A 1 -31.21 12.44 -4.47
C MET A 1 -31.27 10.94 -4.68
N ALA A 2 -30.15 10.33 -5.09
CA ALA A 2 -30.05 8.91 -5.34
C ALA A 2 -30.16 8.13 -4.02
N LYS A 3 -30.95 7.04 -4.01
CA LYS A 3 -30.98 6.05 -2.93
C LYS A 3 -29.77 5.11 -3.10
N SER A 4 -28.55 5.64 -3.01
CA SER A 4 -27.37 4.80 -2.78
C SER A 4 -27.30 4.51 -1.28
N TYR A 5 -27.03 3.25 -0.97
CA TYR A 5 -26.78 2.76 0.37
C TYR A 5 -25.44 3.34 0.82
N VAL A 6 -25.45 4.52 1.46
CA VAL A 6 -24.25 5.30 1.81
C VAL A 6 -23.26 4.40 2.56
N ASP A 7 -22.15 4.04 1.89
CA ASP A 7 -20.99 3.41 2.52
C ASP A 7 -20.34 4.47 3.41
N TRP A 8 -20.87 4.63 4.63
CA TRP A 8 -20.43 5.69 5.54
C TRP A 8 -18.94 5.57 5.87
N ALA A 9 -18.40 4.35 5.91
CA ALA A 9 -16.98 4.12 6.13
C ALA A 9 -16.11 4.58 4.94
N LYS A 10 -16.56 4.37 3.69
CA LYS A 10 -15.91 4.94 2.49
C LYS A 10 -16.07 6.46 2.43
N GLN A 11 -17.20 6.99 2.90
CA GLN A 11 -17.39 8.44 3.03
C GLN A 11 -16.41 9.04 4.06
N GLU A 12 -16.26 8.42 5.23
CA GLU A 12 -15.27 8.83 6.22
C GLU A 12 -13.85 8.77 5.66
N SER A 13 -13.49 7.77 4.86
CA SER A 13 -12.15 7.74 4.22
C SER A 13 -11.95 8.91 3.26
N ARG A 14 -12.96 9.31 2.49
CA ARG A 14 -12.88 10.50 1.62
C ARG A 14 -12.81 11.81 2.40
N ILE A 15 -13.51 11.89 3.54
CA ILE A 15 -13.37 13.03 4.47
C ILE A 15 -11.93 13.12 4.96
N LYS A 16 -11.33 11.99 5.38
CA LYS A 16 -9.92 11.94 5.79
C LYS A 16 -8.97 12.29 4.65
N GLU A 17 -9.20 11.79 3.44
CA GLU A 17 -8.44 12.18 2.25
C GLU A 17 -8.43 13.70 2.07
N ARG A 18 -9.61 14.32 2.07
CA ARG A 18 -9.76 15.76 1.92
C ARG A 18 -9.07 16.53 3.04
N GLU A 19 -9.30 16.14 4.29
CA GLU A 19 -8.70 16.79 5.47
C GLU A 19 -7.16 16.74 5.41
N SER A 20 -6.60 15.59 5.04
CA SER A 20 -5.16 15.42 4.89
C SER A 20 -4.61 16.26 3.74
N ILE A 21 -5.25 16.24 2.56
CA ILE A 21 -4.81 17.04 1.41
C ILE A 21 -4.87 18.53 1.75
N GLN A 22 -5.96 19.00 2.37
CA GLN A 22 -6.11 20.38 2.83
C GLN A 22 -4.98 20.77 3.78
N ARG A 23 -4.77 19.97 4.83
CA ARG A 23 -3.74 20.20 5.84
C ARG A 23 -2.34 20.26 5.23
N TYR A 24 -2.01 19.32 4.35
CA TYR A 24 -0.68 19.20 3.78
C TYR A 24 -0.42 20.19 2.65
N LEU A 25 -1.31 20.33 1.68
CA LEU A 25 -1.05 21.07 0.44
C LEU A 25 -1.62 22.49 0.41
N PHE A 26 -2.45 22.89 1.39
CA PHE A 26 -3.09 24.21 1.38
C PHE A 26 -2.82 25.01 2.65
N GLU A 27 -2.80 24.34 3.80
CA GLU A 27 -2.69 25.00 5.11
C GLU A 27 -1.27 25.04 5.67
N ASN A 28 -0.36 24.20 5.17
CA ASN A 28 1.01 24.15 5.66
C ASN A 28 1.82 25.41 5.24
N PRO A 29 2.09 26.36 6.16
CA PRO A 29 2.70 27.63 5.82
C PRO A 29 4.19 27.49 5.46
N GLU A 30 4.86 26.44 5.94
CA GLU A 30 6.29 26.24 5.71
C GLU A 30 6.59 25.85 4.26
N ILE A 31 5.66 25.12 3.63
CA ILE A 31 5.85 24.62 2.27
C ILE A 31 5.09 25.43 1.22
N LYS A 32 4.09 26.22 1.63
CA LYS A 32 3.24 27.03 0.73
C LYS A 32 4.01 27.82 -0.34
N PRO A 33 5.20 28.42 -0.06
CA PRO A 33 5.97 29.12 -1.10
C PRO A 33 6.49 28.24 -2.23
N TYR A 34 6.52 26.92 -2.03
CA TYR A 34 7.04 25.93 -2.99
C TYR A 34 5.93 25.14 -3.68
N LEU A 35 4.67 25.36 -3.30
CA LEU A 35 3.52 24.66 -3.88
C LEU A 35 2.96 25.42 -5.08
N ARG A 36 2.37 24.68 -6.02
CA ARG A 36 1.49 25.23 -7.04
C ARG A 36 0.29 25.92 -6.39
N GLN A 37 -0.23 26.97 -7.03
CA GLN A 37 -1.49 27.57 -6.63
C GLN A 37 -2.61 26.51 -6.68
N PRO A 38 -3.64 26.61 -5.82
CA PRO A 38 -4.79 25.70 -5.80
C PRO A 38 -5.31 25.34 -7.20
N GLU A 39 -5.53 26.35 -8.02
CA GLU A 39 -6.07 26.27 -9.36
C GLU A 39 -5.15 25.59 -10.38
N ASP A 40 -3.88 25.40 -10.05
CA ASP A 40 -2.85 24.77 -10.89
C ASP A 40 -2.44 23.39 -10.35
N LYS A 41 -3.08 22.91 -9.29
CA LYS A 41 -2.81 21.57 -8.76
C LYS A 41 -3.46 20.50 -9.63
N TRP A 42 -2.72 19.40 -9.82
CA TRP A 42 -3.15 18.26 -10.62
C TRP A 42 -3.38 17.03 -9.75
N ALA A 43 -4.41 16.25 -10.06
CA ALA A 43 -4.68 14.98 -9.40
C ALA A 43 -4.86 13.84 -10.39
N LEU A 44 -4.30 12.67 -10.05
CA LEU A 44 -4.63 11.39 -10.64
C LEU A 44 -5.54 10.64 -9.67
N ALA A 45 -6.74 10.26 -10.07
CA ALA A 45 -7.70 9.60 -9.19
C ALA A 45 -8.57 8.57 -9.93
N PHE A 46 -9.11 7.61 -9.19
CA PHE A 46 -10.14 6.68 -9.66
C PHE A 46 -11.48 7.19 -9.13
N LEU A 47 -12.23 7.91 -9.95
CA LEU A 47 -13.37 8.73 -9.48
C LEU A 47 -14.69 7.98 -9.25
N GLY A 48 -14.66 6.65 -9.18
CA GLY A 48 -15.83 5.84 -8.88
C GLY A 48 -16.97 5.94 -9.90
N GLY A 49 -17.72 4.86 -10.08
CA GLY A 49 -18.88 4.87 -10.97
C GLY A 49 -19.56 3.51 -11.10
N GLU A 50 -19.30 2.62 -10.14
CA GLU A 50 -19.78 1.24 -10.15
C GLU A 50 -21.31 1.18 -10.06
N GLN A 51 -21.90 2.13 -9.35
CA GLN A 51 -23.34 2.25 -9.11
C GLN A 51 -23.89 3.58 -9.61
N SER A 52 -25.15 3.56 -10.01
CA SER A 52 -25.83 4.78 -10.44
C SER A 52 -26.03 5.73 -9.26
N GLY A 53 -25.64 6.99 -9.44
CA GLY A 53 -25.63 8.02 -8.40
C GLY A 53 -24.32 8.12 -7.62
N GLU A 54 -23.31 7.31 -7.95
CA GLU A 54 -21.95 7.38 -7.39
C GLU A 54 -20.93 7.83 -8.43
N GLU A 55 -21.37 8.23 -9.64
CA GLU A 55 -20.48 8.70 -10.69
C GLU A 55 -19.74 9.96 -10.21
N ALA A 56 -18.41 9.91 -10.23
CA ALA A 56 -17.56 11.04 -9.87
C ALA A 56 -17.67 11.49 -8.41
N ILE A 57 -18.06 10.62 -7.47
CA ILE A 57 -18.30 11.03 -6.08
C ILE A 57 -17.02 11.60 -5.41
N GLU A 58 -15.85 11.05 -5.73
CA GLU A 58 -14.57 11.57 -5.25
C GLU A 58 -14.29 13.00 -5.74
N TRP A 59 -14.74 13.37 -6.94
CA TRP A 59 -14.63 14.75 -7.44
C TRP A 59 -15.39 15.71 -6.52
N TYR A 60 -16.66 15.42 -6.24
CA TYR A 60 -17.51 16.29 -5.43
C TYR A 60 -17.15 16.31 -3.94
N GLU A 61 -16.73 15.17 -3.38
CA GLU A 61 -16.48 15.07 -1.94
C GLU A 61 -15.05 15.47 -1.54
N VAL A 62 -14.07 15.25 -2.41
CA VAL A 62 -12.64 15.47 -2.13
C VAL A 62 -12.10 16.67 -2.89
N PHE A 63 -12.11 16.65 -4.23
CA PHE A 63 -11.31 17.57 -5.04
C PHE A 63 -11.95 18.95 -5.26
N GLU A 64 -13.25 19.00 -5.57
CA GLU A 64 -13.98 20.25 -5.78
C GLU A 64 -13.94 21.17 -4.54
N PRO A 65 -14.18 20.68 -3.30
CA PRO A 65 -14.10 21.53 -2.10
C PRO A 65 -12.70 22.09 -1.81
N LEU A 66 -11.66 21.45 -2.32
CA LEU A 66 -10.26 21.89 -2.20
C LEU A 66 -9.87 22.91 -3.28
N GLY A 67 -10.76 23.21 -4.23
CA GLY A 67 -10.54 24.18 -5.30
C GLY A 67 -9.72 23.63 -6.47
N PHE A 68 -9.61 22.31 -6.63
CA PHE A 68 -9.07 21.74 -7.87
C PHE A 68 -9.99 22.10 -9.04
N LYS A 69 -9.39 22.32 -10.20
CA LYS A 69 -10.14 22.49 -11.44
C LYS A 69 -10.42 21.13 -12.07
N PRO A 70 -11.62 20.90 -12.65
CA PRO A 70 -11.95 19.62 -13.26
C PRO A 70 -10.99 19.25 -14.41
N GLU A 71 -10.51 20.22 -15.19
CA GLU A 71 -9.51 20.01 -16.25
C GLU A 71 -8.12 19.60 -15.76
N HIS A 72 -7.86 19.66 -14.44
CA HIS A 72 -6.63 19.21 -13.81
C HIS A 72 -6.79 17.86 -13.09
N ILE A 73 -7.91 17.17 -13.32
CA ILE A 73 -8.14 15.82 -12.82
C ILE A 73 -7.99 14.84 -13.97
N VAL A 74 -7.08 13.89 -13.79
CA VAL A 74 -6.94 12.72 -14.66
C VAL A 74 -7.62 11.54 -13.99
N CYS A 75 -8.62 10.97 -14.66
CA CYS A 75 -9.37 9.81 -14.21
C CYS A 75 -9.00 8.60 -15.06
N LEU A 76 -8.63 7.49 -14.41
CA LEU A 76 -8.40 6.22 -15.09
C LEU A 76 -9.54 5.26 -14.79
N GLU A 77 -10.02 4.57 -15.82
CA GLU A 77 -10.98 3.49 -15.68
C GLU A 77 -10.65 2.37 -16.68
N ASN A 78 -10.66 1.13 -16.22
CA ASN A 78 -10.35 -0.04 -17.06
C ASN A 78 -11.57 -0.95 -17.27
N ASP A 79 -12.66 -0.74 -16.54
CA ASP A 79 -13.96 -1.35 -16.78
C ASP A 79 -14.78 -0.54 -17.80
N TRP A 80 -15.15 -1.17 -18.91
CA TRP A 80 -15.80 -0.49 -20.02
C TRP A 80 -17.16 0.11 -19.65
N GLU A 81 -17.95 -0.59 -18.84
CA GLU A 81 -19.28 -0.11 -18.43
C GLU A 81 -19.16 1.12 -17.53
N THR A 82 -18.25 1.07 -16.56
CA THR A 82 -17.97 2.18 -15.65
C THR A 82 -17.39 3.38 -16.41
N TYR A 83 -16.47 3.15 -17.35
CA TYR A 83 -15.93 4.20 -18.20
C TYR A 83 -17.04 4.92 -18.99
N LEU A 84 -17.95 4.18 -19.61
CA LEU A 84 -19.06 4.78 -20.36
C LEU A 84 -20.01 5.58 -19.46
N ARG A 85 -20.30 5.09 -18.25
CA ARG A 85 -21.12 5.82 -17.26
C ARG A 85 -20.46 7.14 -16.87
N LEU A 86 -19.17 7.10 -16.52
CA LEU A 86 -18.38 8.28 -16.18
C LEU A 86 -18.33 9.26 -17.35
N LYS A 87 -18.09 8.79 -18.57
CA LYS A 87 -18.04 9.62 -19.77
C LYS A 87 -19.36 10.37 -20.00
N VAL A 88 -20.49 9.66 -19.99
CA VAL A 88 -21.82 10.28 -20.14
C VAL A 88 -22.09 11.27 -19.02
N HIS A 89 -21.69 10.95 -17.79
CA HIS A 89 -21.82 11.85 -16.65
C HIS A 89 -21.01 13.13 -16.85
N PHE A 90 -19.72 13.04 -17.19
CA PHE A 90 -18.84 14.19 -17.42
C PHE A 90 -19.33 15.09 -18.56
N GLU A 91 -19.81 14.51 -19.66
CA GLU A 91 -20.41 15.27 -20.77
C GLU A 91 -21.70 16.00 -20.33
N ARG A 92 -22.56 15.34 -19.54
CA ARG A 92 -23.82 15.90 -19.06
C ARG A 92 -23.62 17.04 -18.07
N GLU A 93 -22.74 16.85 -17.09
CA GLU A 93 -22.43 17.84 -16.05
C GLU A 93 -21.41 18.90 -16.52
N ARG A 94 -20.90 18.76 -17.76
CA ARG A 94 -19.86 19.64 -18.34
C ARG A 94 -18.60 19.71 -17.50
N LEU A 95 -18.18 18.57 -16.97
CA LEU A 95 -16.93 18.43 -16.22
C LEU A 95 -15.82 18.07 -17.20
N PRO A 96 -14.87 18.98 -17.52
CA PRO A 96 -13.76 18.69 -18.44
C PRO A 96 -12.68 17.79 -17.82
N ILE A 97 -13.07 16.76 -17.06
CA ILE A 97 -12.16 15.78 -16.44
C ILE A 97 -11.55 14.90 -17.53
N GLU A 98 -10.24 14.67 -17.44
CA GLU A 98 -9.52 13.86 -18.42
C GLU A 98 -9.70 12.37 -18.12
N LEU A 99 -10.68 11.74 -18.79
CA LEU A 99 -11.02 10.32 -18.59
C LEU A 99 -10.34 9.41 -19.62
N HIS A 100 -9.49 8.48 -19.14
CA HIS A 100 -8.80 7.49 -19.96
C HIS A 100 -9.38 6.08 -19.75
N PHE A 101 -9.71 5.39 -20.85
CA PHE A 101 -10.02 3.96 -20.83
C PHE A 101 -8.74 3.14 -21.01
N ILE A 102 -8.03 2.89 -19.91
CA ILE A 102 -6.70 2.28 -19.93
C ILE A 102 -6.38 1.64 -18.58
N ASP A 103 -5.57 0.58 -18.58
CA ASP A 103 -5.02 0.07 -17.32
C ASP A 103 -4.00 1.03 -16.73
N GLU A 104 -3.89 1.05 -15.40
CA GLU A 104 -3.08 2.06 -14.72
C GLU A 104 -1.58 1.90 -15.02
N ILE A 105 -1.09 0.68 -15.25
CA ILE A 105 0.33 0.45 -15.54
C ILE A 105 0.70 1.06 -16.89
N THR A 106 -0.09 0.79 -17.92
CA THR A 106 0.13 1.34 -19.27
C THR A 106 0.07 2.87 -19.26
N PHE A 107 -0.87 3.46 -18.51
CA PHE A 107 -0.91 4.90 -18.33
C PHE A 107 0.36 5.43 -17.65
N LEU A 108 0.72 4.87 -16.49
CA LEU A 108 1.87 5.33 -15.69
C LEU A 108 3.20 5.21 -16.45
N GLN A 109 3.35 4.21 -17.33
CA GLN A 109 4.54 4.04 -18.17
C GLN A 109 4.76 5.20 -19.16
N THR A 110 3.69 5.85 -19.61
CA THR A 110 3.74 6.93 -20.60
C THR A 110 3.48 8.31 -19.99
N ALA A 111 2.94 8.36 -18.77
CA ALA A 111 2.53 9.60 -18.10
C ALA A 111 3.63 10.67 -18.08
N LYS A 112 4.87 10.29 -17.74
CA LYS A 112 6.00 11.23 -17.73
C LYS A 112 6.30 11.80 -19.11
N GLN A 113 6.22 10.98 -20.15
CA GLN A 113 6.50 11.40 -21.53
C GLN A 113 5.43 12.37 -22.03
N ASN A 114 4.20 12.21 -21.55
CA ASN A 114 3.08 13.10 -21.80
C ASN A 114 3.11 14.38 -20.94
N GLY A 115 4.13 14.55 -20.10
CA GLY A 115 4.34 15.76 -19.30
C GLY A 115 3.57 15.80 -17.97
N TYR A 116 2.98 14.69 -17.53
CA TYR A 116 2.25 14.66 -16.28
C TYR A 116 3.16 14.76 -15.05
N THR A 117 2.71 15.54 -14.07
CA THR A 117 3.20 15.54 -12.69
C THR A 117 2.07 16.01 -11.78
N PHE A 118 1.71 15.20 -10.81
CA PHE A 118 0.52 15.35 -9.96
C PHE A 118 0.90 15.84 -8.57
N ASP A 119 0.05 16.67 -7.97
CA ASP A 119 0.14 17.04 -6.55
C ASP A 119 -0.51 15.96 -5.67
N VAL A 120 -1.51 15.27 -6.19
CA VAL A 120 -2.19 14.15 -5.53
C VAL A 120 -2.28 12.96 -6.48
N ILE A 121 -1.90 11.78 -6.00
CA ILE A 121 -2.23 10.52 -6.67
C ILE A 121 -3.03 9.67 -5.69
N SER A 122 -4.29 9.41 -6.04
CA SER A 122 -5.21 8.61 -5.22
C SER A 122 -5.50 7.28 -5.91
N LEU A 123 -5.01 6.19 -5.32
CA LEU A 123 -5.10 4.83 -5.84
C LEU A 123 -6.17 4.05 -5.06
N ASP A 124 -7.42 4.07 -5.54
CA ASP A 124 -8.55 3.35 -4.92
C ASP A 124 -8.60 1.88 -5.36
N TYR A 125 -7.62 1.07 -4.97
CA TYR A 125 -7.62 -0.35 -5.36
C TYR A 125 -8.63 -1.16 -4.55
N THR A 126 -9.43 -1.96 -5.26
CA THR A 126 -10.39 -2.91 -4.67
C THR A 126 -9.76 -4.26 -4.30
N GLY A 127 -8.51 -4.49 -4.73
CA GLY A 127 -7.76 -5.74 -4.57
C GLY A 127 -6.65 -5.67 -3.52
N PRO A 128 -6.03 -6.82 -3.16
CA PRO A 128 -4.86 -6.82 -2.29
C PRO A 128 -3.64 -6.24 -3.02
N ILE A 129 -2.61 -5.87 -2.26
CA ILE A 129 -1.31 -5.54 -2.85
C ILE A 129 -0.73 -6.77 -3.59
N ASN A 130 -0.18 -6.53 -4.78
CA ASN A 130 0.44 -7.53 -5.63
C ASN A 130 1.60 -6.90 -6.44
N ASP A 131 2.29 -7.69 -7.26
CA ASP A 131 3.43 -7.22 -8.05
C ASP A 131 3.07 -6.08 -9.02
N GLU A 132 1.87 -6.09 -9.60
CA GLU A 132 1.39 -5.02 -10.48
C GLU A 132 1.21 -3.71 -9.71
N ARG A 133 0.53 -3.74 -8.55
CA ARG A 133 0.33 -2.54 -7.73
C ARG A 133 1.66 -2.01 -7.19
N MET A 134 2.58 -2.90 -6.81
CA MET A 134 3.94 -2.50 -6.46
C MET A 134 4.66 -1.82 -7.63
N TYR A 135 4.54 -2.38 -8.83
CA TYR A 135 5.11 -1.80 -10.04
C TYR A 135 4.48 -0.44 -10.40
N ALA A 136 3.18 -0.24 -10.14
CA ALA A 136 2.54 1.07 -10.26
C ALA A 136 3.20 2.11 -9.34
N ILE A 137 3.43 1.76 -8.07
CA ILE A 137 4.14 2.64 -7.12
C ILE A 137 5.58 2.90 -7.59
N GLU A 138 6.28 1.89 -8.12
CA GLU A 138 7.62 2.08 -8.70
C GLU A 138 7.62 3.06 -9.88
N LEU A 139 6.61 3.00 -10.75
CA LEU A 139 6.47 3.94 -11.86
C LEU A 139 6.22 5.35 -11.33
N ILE A 140 5.28 5.53 -10.41
CA ILE A 140 5.00 6.83 -9.77
C ILE A 140 6.28 7.44 -9.19
N VAL A 141 7.00 6.64 -8.42
CA VAL A 141 8.17 7.07 -7.69
C VAL A 141 9.32 7.34 -8.66
N GLY A 142 9.72 6.32 -9.41
CA GLY A 142 10.90 6.42 -10.24
C GLY A 142 10.74 7.47 -11.33
N ASP A 143 9.54 7.60 -11.92
CA ASP A 143 9.32 8.57 -12.98
C ASP A 143 9.13 9.99 -12.43
N GLY A 144 8.99 10.14 -11.12
CA GLY A 144 8.79 11.43 -10.49
C GLY A 144 7.42 12.01 -10.81
N LEU A 145 6.38 11.16 -10.81
CA LEU A 145 5.02 11.55 -11.19
C LEU A 145 4.29 12.33 -10.10
N LEU A 146 4.72 12.28 -8.84
CA LEU A 146 4.29 13.22 -7.80
C LEU A 146 5.17 14.48 -7.84
N GLY A 147 4.60 15.61 -7.46
CA GLY A 147 5.31 16.88 -7.35
C GLY A 147 6.43 16.85 -6.31
N ASP A 148 7.18 17.96 -6.23
CA ASP A 148 8.21 18.13 -5.19
C ASP A 148 7.64 17.95 -3.78
N PHE A 149 6.37 18.31 -3.61
CA PHE A 149 5.52 17.95 -2.49
C PHE A 149 4.28 17.27 -3.07
N GLY A 150 3.91 16.12 -2.53
CA GLY A 150 2.78 15.37 -3.06
C GLY A 150 2.10 14.53 -2.00
N VAL A 151 0.86 14.16 -2.26
CA VAL A 151 0.07 13.24 -1.44
C VAL A 151 -0.17 11.97 -2.26
N LEU A 152 0.30 10.84 -1.74
CA LEU A 152 -0.03 9.52 -2.25
C LEU A 152 -1.11 8.93 -1.35
N VAL A 153 -2.27 8.63 -1.91
CA VAL A 153 -3.36 7.93 -1.21
C VAL A 153 -3.44 6.52 -1.79
N THR A 154 -3.53 5.53 -0.91
CA THR A 154 -3.72 4.14 -1.33
C THR A 154 -4.85 3.51 -0.54
N ASN A 155 -5.70 2.76 -1.24
CA ASN A 155 -6.68 1.87 -0.63
C ASN A 155 -6.38 0.45 -1.11
N PHE A 156 -6.30 -0.51 -0.19
CA PHE A 156 -6.04 -1.92 -0.50
C PHE A 156 -6.95 -2.83 0.29
N LEU A 157 -7.29 -3.98 -0.29
CA LEU A 157 -7.98 -5.04 0.42
C LEU A 157 -7.06 -5.70 1.45
N ALA A 158 -7.45 -5.72 2.72
CA ALA A 158 -6.75 -6.38 3.83
C ALA A 158 -6.95 -7.91 3.84
N LYS A 159 -6.95 -8.55 2.66
CA LYS A 159 -7.13 -10.01 2.49
C LYS A 159 -5.78 -10.72 2.66
N ARG A 160 -5.83 -12.03 2.95
CA ARG A 160 -4.64 -12.89 2.96
C ARG A 160 -3.93 -12.77 1.62
N GLU A 161 -2.71 -12.27 1.68
CA GLU A 161 -1.81 -12.28 0.53
C GLU A 161 -1.66 -13.68 -0.04
N GLN A 162 -1.54 -13.76 -1.36
CA GLN A 162 -1.16 -15.00 -2.01
C GLN A 162 0.25 -15.38 -1.56
N LYS A 163 0.54 -16.68 -1.46
CA LYS A 163 1.80 -17.25 -0.97
C LYS A 163 3.07 -16.64 -1.63
N LYS A 164 2.94 -16.10 -2.85
CA LYS A 164 4.01 -15.42 -3.60
C LYS A 164 4.33 -14.01 -3.06
N VAL A 165 3.32 -13.20 -2.73
CA VAL A 165 3.49 -11.83 -2.19
C VAL A 165 4.10 -11.90 -0.79
N SER A 166 3.67 -12.88 0.03
CA SER A 166 4.25 -13.11 1.35
C SER A 166 5.75 -13.42 1.29
N ASN A 167 6.25 -14.07 0.22
CA ASN A 167 7.68 -14.33 0.06
C ASN A 167 8.45 -13.06 -0.29
N PHE A 168 7.93 -12.22 -1.18
CA PHE A 168 8.51 -10.91 -1.51
C PHE A 168 8.61 -10.02 -0.27
N ILE A 169 7.52 -9.98 0.50
CA ILE A 169 7.45 -9.29 1.78
C ILE A 169 8.50 -9.83 2.76
N ASN A 170 8.55 -11.14 2.98
CA ASN A 170 9.52 -11.76 3.90
C ASN A 170 10.99 -11.58 3.44
N ASP A 171 11.23 -11.36 2.15
CA ASP A 171 12.56 -11.10 1.61
C ASP A 171 13.00 -9.64 1.67
N THR A 172 12.10 -8.70 1.99
CA THR A 172 12.52 -7.32 2.24
C THR A 172 13.47 -7.27 3.44
N ARG A 173 14.69 -6.78 3.18
CA ARG A 173 15.80 -6.68 4.14
C ARG A 173 15.41 -5.98 5.44
N ARG A 174 14.38 -5.13 5.43
CA ARG A 174 13.84 -4.41 6.59
C ARG A 174 13.01 -5.30 7.52
N ILE A 175 12.27 -6.30 7.03
CA ILE A 175 11.62 -7.29 7.91
C ILE A 175 12.67 -8.19 8.56
N LYS A 176 13.68 -8.63 7.79
CA LYS A 176 14.82 -9.37 8.36
C LYS A 176 15.58 -8.53 9.40
N LYS A 177 15.74 -7.22 9.17
CA LYS A 177 16.36 -6.28 10.11
C LYS A 177 15.47 -6.04 11.36
N TYR A 178 14.17 -5.85 11.20
CA TYR A 178 13.19 -5.70 12.30
C TYR A 178 13.12 -6.96 13.18
N ILE A 179 13.09 -8.14 12.56
CA ILE A 179 13.20 -9.44 13.23
C ILE A 179 14.56 -9.52 13.97
N HIS A 180 15.63 -9.03 13.33
CA HIS A 180 16.97 -9.04 13.91
C HIS A 180 17.13 -8.12 15.13
N GLU A 181 16.57 -6.91 15.06
CA GLU A 181 16.70 -5.87 16.09
C GLU A 181 15.80 -6.13 17.31
N ARG A 182 14.68 -6.84 17.13
CA ARG A 182 13.81 -7.28 18.24
C ARG A 182 14.29 -8.56 18.93
N GLY A 183 15.49 -9.05 18.59
CA GLY A 183 16.15 -10.15 19.31
C GLY A 183 15.78 -11.56 18.84
N TYR A 184 15.06 -11.71 17.72
CA TYR A 184 14.66 -13.01 17.18
C TYR A 184 15.80 -13.75 16.42
N ASN A 185 17.06 -13.52 16.83
CA ASN A 185 18.28 -13.84 16.08
C ASN A 185 18.76 -15.28 16.16
N ASN A 186 18.26 -16.04 17.12
CA ASN A 186 18.72 -17.40 17.35
C ASN A 186 17.75 -18.46 16.91
N VAL A 187 16.71 -18.09 16.16
CA VAL A 187 15.75 -19.08 15.72
C VAL A 187 16.18 -19.64 14.38
N GLN A 188 16.78 -20.83 14.44
CA GLN A 188 16.70 -21.83 13.38
C GLN A 188 15.36 -21.67 12.67
N LYS A 189 15.38 -21.49 11.34
CA LYS A 189 14.21 -21.38 10.45
C LYS A 189 12.92 -21.83 11.14
N LEU A 190 12.23 -20.89 11.79
CA LEU A 190 10.97 -21.22 12.42
C LEU A 190 10.02 -21.70 11.32
N SER A 191 9.44 -22.87 11.54
CA SER A 191 8.29 -23.31 10.78
C SER A 191 7.16 -22.29 10.95
N ILE A 192 6.25 -22.23 9.97
CA ILE A 192 5.10 -21.31 10.03
C ILE A 192 4.27 -21.59 11.29
N GLU A 193 4.22 -22.84 11.74
CA GLU A 193 3.57 -23.28 12.97
C GLU A 193 4.17 -22.67 14.23
N GLU A 194 5.49 -22.54 14.31
CA GLU A 194 6.18 -21.97 15.49
C GLU A 194 6.04 -20.44 15.56
N LEU A 195 6.07 -19.74 14.42
CA LEU A 195 5.74 -18.31 14.34
C LEU A 195 4.28 -18.03 14.79
N LEU A 196 3.37 -18.97 14.53
CA LEU A 196 1.97 -18.89 14.96
C LEU A 196 1.78 -19.18 16.46
N GLU A 197 2.71 -19.92 17.07
CA GLU A 197 2.72 -20.24 18.50
C GLU A 197 3.25 -19.06 19.31
N GLU A 198 4.34 -18.43 18.85
CA GLU A 198 4.99 -17.28 19.50
C GLU A 198 4.22 -15.96 19.35
N SER A 199 3.42 -15.83 18.28
CA SER A 199 2.54 -14.68 18.07
C SER A 199 1.26 -14.69 18.93
N LYS A 200 1.05 -15.72 19.76
CA LYS A 200 -0.10 -15.80 20.67
C LYS A 200 -0.04 -14.76 21.80
N ASP A 201 1.16 -14.32 22.16
CA ASP A 201 1.41 -13.34 23.24
C ASP A 201 1.65 -11.92 22.71
N ILE A 202 1.73 -11.74 21.39
CA ILE A 202 1.77 -10.44 20.74
C ILE A 202 0.34 -9.90 20.69
N THR A 203 0.09 -8.77 21.35
CA THR A 203 -1.23 -8.11 21.42
C THR A 203 -1.75 -7.66 20.05
N THR A 204 -0.89 -7.56 19.04
CA THR A 204 -1.26 -7.33 17.64
C THR A 204 -1.44 -8.67 16.93
N THR A 205 -2.59 -8.86 16.28
CA THR A 205 -2.86 -10.12 15.58
C THR A 205 -1.97 -10.23 14.34
N LEU A 206 -1.66 -11.44 13.86
CA LEU A 206 -0.93 -11.67 12.58
C LEU A 206 -1.48 -10.89 11.38
N LYS A 207 -2.76 -10.52 11.44
CA LYS A 207 -3.44 -9.70 10.43
C LYS A 207 -2.97 -8.24 10.50
N ASP A 208 -2.75 -7.73 11.71
CA ASP A 208 -2.28 -6.38 11.97
C ASP A 208 -0.81 -6.26 11.55
N SER A 209 0.03 -7.25 11.90
CA SER A 209 1.44 -7.28 11.47
C SER A 209 1.61 -7.25 9.95
N ARG A 210 0.73 -7.91 9.18
CA ARG A 210 0.80 -7.88 7.70
C ARG A 210 0.33 -6.56 7.12
N SER A 211 -0.64 -5.91 7.75
CA SER A 211 -1.13 -4.60 7.32
C SER A 211 -0.08 -3.51 7.53
N GLU A 212 0.74 -3.64 8.58
CA GLU A 212 1.89 -2.74 8.81
C GLU A 212 3.02 -2.96 7.81
N VAL A 213 3.23 -4.20 7.39
CA VAL A 213 4.23 -4.51 6.38
C VAL A 213 3.91 -3.85 5.03
N ILE A 214 2.62 -3.79 4.65
CA ILE A 214 2.20 -3.11 3.40
C ILE A 214 2.63 -1.65 3.41
N THR A 215 2.30 -0.90 4.47
CA THR A 215 2.74 0.50 4.60
C THR A 215 4.25 0.59 4.64
N GLY A 216 4.91 -0.33 5.34
CA GLY A 216 6.38 -0.36 5.40
C GLY A 216 7.03 -0.51 4.03
N VAL A 217 6.47 -1.36 3.17
CA VAL A 217 6.94 -1.57 1.78
C VAL A 217 6.67 -0.34 0.91
N LEU A 218 5.50 0.29 1.05
CA LEU A 218 5.18 1.55 0.35
C LEU A 218 6.17 2.65 0.70
N LEU A 219 6.41 2.87 2.00
CA LEU A 219 7.35 3.88 2.50
C LEU A 219 8.80 3.57 2.07
N ASP A 220 9.20 2.30 2.06
CA ASP A 220 10.53 1.88 1.57
C ASP A 220 10.70 2.18 0.07
N THR A 221 9.66 1.92 -0.73
CA THR A 221 9.67 2.18 -2.18
C THR A 221 9.77 3.67 -2.47
N LEU A 222 8.97 4.49 -1.77
CA LEU A 222 9.01 5.96 -1.86
C LEU A 222 10.42 6.49 -1.54
N ASP A 223 11.00 6.06 -0.43
CA ASP A 223 12.31 6.52 0.07
C ASP A 223 13.45 6.13 -0.88
N ARG A 224 13.39 4.95 -1.49
CA ARG A 224 14.47 4.43 -2.33
C ARG A 224 14.43 4.93 -3.76
N GLY A 225 13.27 5.31 -4.28
CA GLY A 225 13.11 5.57 -5.70
C GLY A 225 12.74 4.32 -6.52
N GLU A 226 12.81 3.11 -5.93
CA GLU A 226 12.64 1.78 -6.56
C GLU A 226 12.21 0.74 -5.49
N SER A 227 11.41 -0.29 -5.83
CA SER A 227 10.94 -1.31 -4.86
C SER A 227 11.84 -2.56 -4.81
N ILE A 228 12.61 -2.82 -5.87
CA ILE A 228 13.65 -3.85 -5.84
C ILE A 228 14.81 -3.36 -4.97
N LEU A 229 15.33 -4.23 -4.10
CA LEU A 229 16.63 -4.06 -3.44
C LEU A 229 17.75 -4.06 -4.50
N ASP A 230 17.81 -3.02 -5.32
CA ASP A 230 18.94 -2.81 -6.20
C ASP A 230 20.06 -2.18 -5.36
N TYR A 231 21.12 -2.94 -5.12
CA TYR A 231 22.34 -2.43 -4.50
C TYR A 231 23.21 -1.67 -5.51
N SER A 232 22.74 -1.43 -6.74
CA SER A 232 23.48 -0.75 -7.80
C SER A 232 23.93 0.66 -7.43
N TRP A 233 23.18 1.36 -6.59
CA TRP A 233 23.59 2.64 -6.02
C TRP A 233 24.61 2.52 -4.89
N ILE A 234 24.82 1.32 -4.34
CA ILE A 234 25.90 0.99 -3.40
C ILE A 234 27.13 0.42 -4.15
N LEU A 235 26.99 -0.01 -5.41
CA LEU A 235 28.09 -0.56 -6.21
C LEU A 235 29.28 0.39 -6.43
N PRO A 236 29.11 1.71 -6.53
CA PRO A 236 30.27 2.61 -6.62
C PRO A 236 31.08 2.68 -5.31
N PHE A 237 30.54 2.14 -4.20
CA PHE A 237 31.13 2.25 -2.86
C PHE A 237 31.70 0.94 -2.31
N ARG A 238 31.76 -0.14 -3.09
CA ARG A 238 32.35 -1.42 -2.67
C ARG A 238 33.43 -1.90 -3.64
N GLU A 239 34.48 -2.48 -3.07
CA GLU A 239 35.73 -2.87 -3.70
C GLU A 239 35.57 -3.59 -5.06
N GLN A 240 36.50 -3.31 -5.99
CA GLN A 240 36.53 -3.78 -7.38
C GLN A 240 36.31 -5.30 -7.56
N GLY A 241 36.61 -6.14 -6.55
CA GLY A 241 36.43 -7.59 -6.60
C GLY A 241 34.96 -8.08 -6.59
N TYR A 242 34.00 -7.25 -6.16
CA TYR A 242 32.59 -7.66 -6.05
C TYR A 242 31.84 -7.64 -7.40
N ASN A 243 32.34 -6.88 -8.38
CA ASN A 243 31.77 -6.83 -9.74
C ASN A 243 31.86 -8.19 -10.45
N GLU A 244 32.88 -8.98 -10.16
CA GLU A 244 33.07 -10.31 -10.72
C GLU A 244 32.09 -11.31 -10.08
N GLN A 245 31.89 -11.24 -8.77
CA GLN A 245 30.88 -12.03 -8.05
C GLN A 245 29.45 -11.69 -8.46
N LEU A 246 29.12 -10.43 -8.73
CA LEU A 246 27.81 -10.02 -9.24
C LEU A 246 27.59 -10.42 -10.69
N ARG A 247 28.61 -10.36 -11.56
CA ARG A 247 28.52 -10.96 -12.90
C ARG A 247 28.26 -12.46 -12.81
N THR A 248 28.83 -13.13 -11.80
CA THR A 248 28.63 -14.56 -11.55
C THR A 248 27.26 -14.86 -10.92
N ALA A 249 26.77 -14.03 -10.01
CA ALA A 249 25.42 -14.13 -9.44
C ALA A 249 24.33 -13.77 -10.47
N ASN A 250 24.59 -12.81 -11.37
CA ASN A 250 23.70 -12.46 -12.47
C ASN A 250 23.66 -13.53 -13.56
N ARG A 251 24.74 -14.29 -13.78
CA ARG A 251 24.71 -15.53 -14.59
C ARG A 251 23.83 -16.63 -13.97
N HIS A 252 23.55 -16.59 -12.67
CA HIS A 252 22.54 -17.46 -12.05
C HIS A 252 21.11 -16.90 -12.12
N ILE A 253 20.94 -15.62 -12.44
CA ILE A 253 19.64 -15.00 -12.73
C ILE A 253 19.22 -15.23 -14.19
N GLU A 254 20.16 -15.58 -15.09
CA GLU A 254 19.89 -16.00 -16.48
C GLU A 254 18.95 -17.23 -16.60
N GLY A 255 18.63 -17.91 -15.50
CA GLY A 255 17.78 -19.11 -15.50
C GLY A 255 16.31 -18.92 -15.13
N SER A 256 15.92 -17.95 -14.30
CA SER A 256 14.55 -17.88 -13.78
C SER A 256 14.28 -16.68 -12.86
N SER A 257 13.86 -15.56 -13.42
CA SER A 257 12.74 -14.78 -12.86
C SER A 257 12.31 -13.76 -13.91
N LEU A 258 11.48 -14.21 -14.86
CA LEU A 258 10.57 -13.31 -15.56
C LEU A 258 9.77 -12.59 -14.46
N TYR A 259 10.13 -11.35 -14.16
CA TYR A 259 9.19 -10.45 -13.51
C TYR A 259 8.04 -10.29 -14.52
N PRO A 260 6.81 -10.70 -14.18
CA PRO A 260 5.71 -10.76 -15.15
C PRO A 260 5.29 -9.38 -15.66
N PHE A 261 5.80 -8.30 -15.06
CA PHE A 261 5.46 -6.92 -15.39
C PHE A 261 6.71 -6.04 -15.51
N GLY A 262 6.71 -5.16 -16.52
CA GLY A 262 7.47 -3.92 -16.49
C GLY A 262 8.62 -3.75 -17.47
N ARG A 263 9.41 -2.69 -17.22
CA ARG A 263 10.55 -2.25 -18.03
C ARG A 263 11.55 -3.39 -18.26
N THR A 264 12.11 -3.46 -19.47
CA THR A 264 13.12 -4.45 -19.82
C THR A 264 14.34 -4.33 -18.90
N LEU A 265 15.13 -5.40 -18.81
CA LEU A 265 16.39 -5.35 -18.06
C LEU A 265 17.28 -4.23 -18.61
N GLU A 266 17.28 -3.99 -19.92
CA GLU A 266 17.99 -2.90 -20.56
C GLU A 266 17.47 -1.52 -20.15
N GLU A 267 16.16 -1.34 -20.01
CA GLU A 267 15.56 -0.09 -19.53
C GLU A 267 15.85 0.16 -18.05
N LYS A 268 15.80 -0.89 -17.23
CA LYS A 268 16.24 -0.84 -15.82
C LYS A 268 17.74 -0.51 -15.74
N ILE A 269 18.56 -1.14 -16.56
CA ILE A 269 20.00 -0.86 -16.66
C ILE A 269 20.25 0.54 -17.23
N ALA A 270 19.48 1.05 -18.19
CA ALA A 270 19.66 2.40 -18.75
C ALA A 270 19.32 3.47 -17.71
N ARG A 271 18.27 3.24 -16.92
CA ARG A 271 17.93 4.04 -15.74
C ARG A 271 19.05 3.99 -14.69
N ASN A 272 19.56 2.79 -14.41
CA ASN A 272 20.56 2.55 -13.36
C ASN A 272 22.01 2.79 -13.82
N ARG A 273 22.25 2.93 -15.13
CA ARG A 273 23.51 3.44 -15.69
C ARG A 273 23.70 4.92 -15.39
N ALA A 274 22.65 5.65 -15.02
CA ALA A 274 22.80 6.95 -14.38
C ALA A 274 23.41 6.85 -12.96
N ILE A 275 23.53 5.65 -12.39
CA ILE A 275 24.03 5.38 -11.03
C ILE A 275 25.37 4.63 -11.05
N LEU A 276 25.65 3.83 -12.08
CA LEU A 276 26.94 3.15 -12.31
C LEU A 276 28.06 4.10 -12.78
N LEU A 277 28.01 5.37 -12.42
CA LEU A 277 28.95 6.39 -12.90
C LEU A 277 30.35 6.11 -12.34
N GLN A 278 31.32 5.88 -13.22
CA GLN A 278 32.75 5.88 -12.92
C GLN A 278 33.17 7.24 -12.35
N HIS A 279 33.91 7.20 -11.27
CA HIS A 279 34.42 8.38 -10.61
C HIS A 279 35.68 8.89 -11.32
N ASP A 280 35.81 10.20 -11.55
CA ASP A 280 37.10 10.74 -12.01
C ASP A 280 38.12 10.72 -10.86
N ARG A 281 39.42 10.83 -11.18
CA ARG A 281 40.49 10.86 -10.17
C ARG A 281 40.32 11.94 -9.10
N ASN A 282 39.63 13.04 -9.37
CA ASN A 282 39.37 14.09 -8.38
C ASN A 282 38.22 13.70 -7.45
N PHE A 283 37.22 12.99 -7.96
CA PHE A 283 36.17 12.38 -7.17
C PHE A 283 36.79 11.32 -6.26
N GLU A 284 37.60 10.39 -6.79
CA GLU A 284 38.31 9.38 -5.99
C GLU A 284 39.28 9.98 -4.97
N ALA A 285 40.09 10.99 -5.35
CA ALA A 285 40.95 11.69 -4.39
C ALA A 285 40.17 12.44 -3.29
N PHE A 286 38.91 12.83 -3.56
CA PHE A 286 37.99 13.37 -2.56
C PHE A 286 37.37 12.26 -1.69
N LEU A 287 37.13 11.06 -2.24
CA LEU A 287 36.73 9.85 -1.50
C LEU A 287 37.82 9.40 -0.51
N ASP A 288 39.06 9.29 -1.00
CA ASP A 288 40.22 8.75 -0.27
C ASP A 288 40.66 9.64 0.89
N GLN A 289 40.27 10.91 0.90
CA GLN A 289 40.49 11.81 2.05
C GLN A 289 39.62 11.46 3.27
N GLY A 290 38.85 10.36 3.25
CA GLY A 290 37.93 9.96 4.32
C GLY A 290 36.75 10.94 4.49
N LYS A 291 36.62 11.89 3.56
CA LYS A 291 35.61 12.95 3.55
C LYS A 291 34.54 12.65 2.52
N PHE A 292 34.10 11.39 2.43
CA PHE A 292 32.83 11.14 1.78
C PHE A 292 31.72 11.73 2.65
N HIS A 293 31.52 13.04 2.50
CA HIS A 293 30.57 13.75 3.32
C HIS A 293 29.21 13.13 2.97
N PRO A 294 28.47 12.55 3.94
CA PRO A 294 27.18 11.89 3.68
C PRO A 294 26.18 12.75 2.87
N ILE A 295 26.43 14.06 2.82
CA ILE A 295 25.74 15.08 2.05
C ILE A 295 25.89 14.91 0.54
N LEU A 296 27.10 14.68 0.01
CA LEU A 296 27.27 14.57 -1.44
C LEU A 296 26.56 13.31 -1.95
N ARG A 297 26.53 12.26 -1.12
CA ARG A 297 25.70 11.08 -1.35
C ARG A 297 24.21 11.44 -1.38
N LYS A 298 23.71 12.20 -0.41
CA LYS A 298 22.30 12.66 -0.38
C LYS A 298 21.95 13.55 -1.58
N ILE A 299 22.85 14.44 -1.99
CA ILE A 299 22.64 15.32 -3.16
C ILE A 299 22.64 14.50 -4.44
N LEU A 300 23.59 13.58 -4.62
CA LEU A 300 23.63 12.69 -5.77
C LEU A 300 22.39 11.80 -5.80
N PHE A 301 22.02 11.20 -4.68
CA PHE A 301 20.83 10.36 -4.55
C PHE A 301 19.56 11.15 -4.92
N THR A 302 19.37 12.35 -4.36
CA THR A 302 18.21 13.19 -4.70
C THR A 302 18.20 13.68 -6.15
N THR A 303 19.38 13.92 -6.73
CA THR A 303 19.51 14.39 -8.11
C THR A 303 19.32 13.27 -9.13
N LEU A 304 19.76 12.05 -8.82
CA LEU A 304 19.78 10.90 -9.73
C LEU A 304 18.52 10.04 -9.62
N CYS A 305 18.04 9.82 -8.39
CA CYS A 305 16.99 8.84 -8.10
C CYS A 305 15.62 9.49 -7.84
N ALA A 306 15.56 10.81 -7.67
CA ALA A 306 14.33 11.55 -7.33
C ALA A 306 13.47 10.86 -6.24
N PRO A 307 14.08 10.47 -5.10
CA PRO A 307 13.38 9.78 -4.02
C PRO A 307 12.29 10.66 -3.41
N TYR A 308 11.26 10.03 -2.87
CA TYR A 308 10.23 10.70 -2.07
C TYR A 308 10.44 10.38 -0.61
N PHE A 309 10.74 11.42 0.17
CA PHE A 309 10.88 11.30 1.61
C PHE A 309 9.50 11.44 2.25
N PRO A 310 8.99 10.40 2.95
CA PRO A 310 7.74 10.52 3.70
C PRO A 310 7.90 11.53 4.83
N ILE A 311 7.05 12.55 4.84
CA ILE A 311 7.08 13.66 5.81
C ILE A 311 6.11 13.39 6.95
N GLU A 312 4.91 12.94 6.58
CA GLU A 312 3.82 12.51 7.44
C GLU A 312 3.07 11.37 6.74
N ALA A 313 2.54 10.44 7.51
CA ALA A 313 1.65 9.40 7.02
C ALA A 313 0.50 9.22 8.00
N GLU A 314 -0.69 8.99 7.47
CA GLU A 314 -1.88 8.66 8.23
C GLU A 314 -2.38 7.29 7.78
N LYS A 315 -2.66 6.42 8.75
CA LYS A 315 -3.01 5.03 8.49
C LYS A 315 -4.38 4.75 9.05
N TYR A 316 -5.26 4.32 8.18
CA TYR A 316 -6.64 4.05 8.48
C TYR A 316 -6.98 2.61 8.09
N SER A 317 -8.10 2.14 8.63
CA SER A 317 -8.72 0.90 8.18
C SER A 317 -10.23 1.02 8.26
N TYR A 318 -10.94 0.30 7.40
CA TYR A 318 -12.40 0.23 7.46
C TYR A 318 -12.92 -1.10 6.93
N THR A 319 -14.22 -1.35 7.07
CA THR A 319 -14.88 -2.49 6.44
C THR A 319 -15.87 -1.98 5.41
N SER A 320 -15.67 -2.34 4.15
CA SER A 320 -16.55 -1.92 3.05
C SER A 320 -17.95 -2.55 3.17
N ASN A 321 -18.89 -2.05 2.37
CA ASN A 321 -20.24 -2.62 2.23
C ASN A 321 -20.28 -4.14 2.04
N SER A 322 -19.28 -4.72 1.36
CA SER A 322 -19.16 -6.15 1.12
C SER A 322 -18.74 -6.97 2.36
N GLY A 323 -18.37 -6.31 3.46
CA GLY A 323 -17.76 -6.95 4.63
C GLY A 323 -16.24 -7.16 4.49
N ALA A 324 -15.64 -6.65 3.43
CA ALA A 324 -14.21 -6.74 3.19
C ALA A 324 -13.44 -5.69 4.01
N PRO A 325 -12.42 -6.08 4.78
CA PRO A 325 -11.54 -5.13 5.46
C PRO A 325 -10.63 -4.44 4.45
N MET A 326 -10.49 -3.13 4.58
CA MET A 326 -9.71 -2.25 3.71
C MET A 326 -8.63 -1.54 4.53
N LEU A 327 -7.45 -1.37 3.93
CA LEU A 327 -6.34 -0.58 4.43
C LEU A 327 -6.30 0.72 3.63
N PHE A 328 -6.37 1.85 4.31
CA PHE A 328 -6.39 3.16 3.68
C PHE A 328 -5.25 4.00 4.23
N ASP A 329 -4.24 4.27 3.40
CA ASP A 329 -3.04 5.01 3.79
C ASP A 329 -2.95 6.31 3.01
N ILE A 330 -2.68 7.41 3.71
CA ILE A 330 -2.42 8.73 3.13
C ILE A 330 -0.98 9.13 3.49
N ILE A 331 -0.12 9.27 2.49
CA ILE A 331 1.30 9.52 2.68
C ILE A 331 1.65 10.86 2.05
N PHE A 332 2.08 11.81 2.88
CA PHE A 332 2.60 13.09 2.43
C PHE A 332 4.11 12.99 2.22
N VAL A 333 4.57 13.35 1.03
CA VAL A 333 5.96 13.16 0.61
C VAL A 333 6.61 14.45 0.12
N ASN A 334 7.95 14.46 0.14
CA ASN A 334 8.77 15.55 -0.39
C ASN A 334 9.97 14.97 -1.16
N GLN A 335 10.27 15.45 -2.36
CA GLN A 335 11.48 15.04 -3.09
C GLN A 335 12.77 15.77 -2.64
N LEU A 336 12.64 16.82 -1.83
CA LEU A 336 13.71 17.73 -1.39
C LEU A 336 14.49 18.36 -2.56
N ARG A 337 13.95 18.31 -3.78
CA ARG A 337 14.62 18.79 -4.99
C ARG A 337 14.92 20.28 -4.88
N HIS A 338 13.97 21.11 -4.45
CA HIS A 338 14.18 22.54 -4.16
C HIS A 338 15.35 22.83 -3.20
N ILE A 339 15.62 21.95 -2.22
CA ILE A 339 16.74 22.11 -1.27
C ILE A 339 18.07 21.85 -1.99
N PHE A 340 18.11 20.80 -2.81
CA PHE A 340 19.33 20.28 -3.40
C PHE A 340 19.65 20.83 -4.81
N GLN A 341 18.68 21.43 -5.49
CA GLN A 341 18.81 21.93 -6.87
C GLN A 341 19.94 22.95 -7.02
N ARG A 342 20.09 23.85 -6.04
CA ARG A 342 21.21 24.82 -6.01
C ARG A 342 22.59 24.18 -5.90
N PHE A 343 22.66 22.92 -5.48
CA PHE A 343 23.90 22.14 -5.42
C PHE A 343 24.10 21.24 -6.64
N LYS A 344 23.16 21.19 -7.59
CA LYS A 344 23.34 20.44 -8.84
C LYS A 344 24.57 20.91 -9.62
N SER A 345 24.89 22.20 -9.54
CA SER A 345 26.10 22.79 -10.16
C SER A 345 27.42 22.30 -9.56
N TYR A 346 27.42 21.61 -8.42
CA TYR A 346 28.63 21.06 -7.82
C TYR A 346 29.11 19.81 -8.55
N PHE A 347 28.22 19.20 -9.34
CA PHE A 347 28.50 17.98 -10.07
C PHE A 347 28.24 18.21 -11.56
N THR A 348 29.13 17.69 -12.39
CA THR A 348 28.84 17.48 -13.81
C THR A 348 28.63 15.99 -14.01
N ILE A 349 27.44 15.62 -14.48
CA ILE A 349 27.11 14.25 -14.85
C ILE A 349 27.29 14.16 -16.35
N ASN A 350 28.20 13.30 -16.81
CA ASN A 350 28.37 12.97 -18.22
C ASN A 350 27.83 11.55 -18.45
N PRO A 351 26.58 11.41 -18.93
CA PRO A 351 25.97 10.09 -19.13
C PRO A 351 26.69 9.27 -20.21
N LYS A 352 27.27 9.92 -21.22
CA LYS A 352 27.96 9.24 -22.33
C LYS A 352 29.24 8.57 -21.89
N LEU A 353 29.99 9.23 -21.00
CA LEU A 353 31.21 8.70 -20.42
C LEU A 353 30.98 7.94 -19.12
N ASN A 354 29.71 7.88 -18.68
CA ASN A 354 29.33 7.31 -17.41
C ASN A 354 30.19 7.92 -16.28
N GLN A 355 30.35 9.25 -16.21
CA GLN A 355 31.24 9.93 -15.26
C GLN A 355 30.55 11.01 -14.43
N ILE A 356 30.89 11.09 -13.13
CA ILE A 356 30.57 12.24 -12.26
C ILE A 356 31.86 12.99 -11.96
N LYS A 357 31.83 14.31 -12.19
CA LYS A 357 32.92 15.21 -11.79
C LYS A 357 32.44 16.20 -10.74
N ILE A 358 33.13 16.29 -9.61
CA ILE A 358 32.93 17.38 -8.64
C ILE A 358 33.73 18.59 -9.09
N LEU A 359 33.12 19.77 -9.11
CA LEU A 359 33.80 21.01 -9.43
C LEU A 359 34.53 21.55 -8.18
N SER A 360 35.85 21.35 -8.13
CA SER A 360 36.72 21.62 -6.97
C SER A 360 36.66 23.06 -6.45
N HIS A 361 36.47 24.05 -7.32
CA HIS A 361 36.36 25.47 -6.94
C HIS A 361 35.09 25.81 -6.13
N MET A 362 34.17 24.87 -5.98
CA MET A 362 32.92 25.08 -5.25
C MET A 362 32.96 24.66 -3.78
N LEU A 363 34.09 24.16 -3.28
CA LEU A 363 34.30 23.81 -1.87
C LEU A 363 34.69 25.01 -0.98
N GLU A 364 34.51 26.24 -1.46
CA GLU A 364 34.77 27.47 -0.71
C GLU A 364 33.90 27.59 0.57
N ARG A 365 34.44 28.20 1.63
CA ARG A 365 33.79 28.33 2.96
C ARG A 365 32.34 28.84 2.93
N LYS A 366 31.99 29.79 2.05
CA LYS A 366 30.60 30.32 1.95
C LYS A 366 29.61 29.26 1.45
N ARG A 367 30.06 28.39 0.56
CA ARG A 367 29.30 27.28 -0.03
C ARG A 367 29.13 26.13 0.96
N THR A 368 30.13 25.88 1.80
CA THR A 368 30.05 24.94 2.93
C THR A 368 28.91 25.28 3.89
N ARG A 369 28.73 26.56 4.26
CA ARG A 369 27.62 26.96 5.15
C ARG A 369 26.23 26.72 4.57
N LEU A 370 26.06 26.93 3.26
CA LEU A 370 24.80 26.64 2.58
C LEU A 370 24.52 25.14 2.57
N LEU A 371 25.57 24.35 2.39
CA LEU A 371 25.52 22.90 2.48
C LEU A 371 25.08 22.46 3.87
N ASP A 372 25.70 22.97 4.93
CA ASP A 372 25.34 22.66 6.32
C ASP A 372 23.87 22.98 6.62
N LYS A 373 23.37 24.11 6.10
CA LYS A 373 21.96 24.47 6.21
C LYS A 373 21.07 23.44 5.50
N ALA A 374 21.42 23.03 4.28
CA ALA A 374 20.67 22.02 3.54
C ALA A 374 20.63 20.67 4.27
N ILE A 375 21.71 20.29 4.95
CA ILE A 375 21.74 19.08 5.80
C ILE A 375 20.80 19.21 6.98
N SER A 376 20.89 20.34 7.68
CA SER A 376 20.06 20.58 8.85
C SER A 376 18.59 20.46 8.48
N THR A 377 18.20 21.07 7.34
CA THR A 377 16.85 20.92 6.78
C THR A 377 16.52 19.49 6.37
N PHE A 378 17.43 18.77 5.70
CA PHE A 378 17.20 17.35 5.38
C PHE A 378 16.98 16.52 6.66
N ASN A 379 17.83 16.72 7.68
CA ASN A 379 17.78 15.93 8.89
C ASN A 379 16.53 16.26 9.71
N SER A 380 16.11 17.53 9.80
CA SER A 380 14.86 17.91 10.47
C SER A 380 13.63 17.37 9.75
N ILE A 381 13.73 17.19 8.44
CA ILE A 381 12.65 16.64 7.64
C ILE A 381 12.59 15.11 7.78
N TYR A 382 13.73 14.42 7.67
CA TYR A 382 13.79 12.97 7.60
C TYR A 382 13.88 12.28 8.97
N TYR A 383 14.41 12.96 9.99
CA TYR A 383 14.55 12.44 11.34
C TYR A 383 13.70 13.24 12.31
N ARG A 384 13.14 12.55 13.31
CA ARG A 384 12.52 13.15 14.50
C ARG A 384 13.18 12.55 15.72
N GLU A 385 13.70 13.40 16.61
CA GLU A 385 14.35 12.96 17.86
C GLU A 385 15.53 11.97 17.67
N GLY A 386 16.15 11.99 16.48
CA GLY A 386 17.25 11.11 16.13
C GLY A 386 16.85 9.82 15.40
N GLU A 387 15.55 9.52 15.32
CA GLU A 387 15.01 8.35 14.64
C GLU A 387 14.48 8.70 13.24
N PRO A 388 14.65 7.82 12.23
CA PRO A 388 14.05 8.02 10.91
C PRO A 388 12.53 8.09 11.01
N LYS A 389 11.91 9.12 10.44
CA LYS A 389 10.44 9.27 10.44
C LYS A 389 9.71 8.07 9.83
N ILE A 390 10.32 7.40 8.85
CA ILE A 390 9.79 6.17 8.26
C ILE A 390 9.58 5.08 9.32
N GLU A 391 10.52 4.91 10.25
CA GLU A 391 10.43 3.91 11.31
C GLU A 391 9.29 4.29 12.27
N ILE A 392 9.20 5.57 12.65
CA ILE A 392 8.10 6.10 13.47
C ILE A 392 6.74 5.85 12.81
N PHE A 393 6.62 6.04 11.49
CA PHE A 393 5.35 5.79 10.77
C PHE A 393 4.96 4.32 10.77
N GLN A 394 5.92 3.41 10.66
CA GLN A 394 5.64 1.97 10.70
C GLN A 394 5.07 1.55 12.06
N GLU A 395 5.46 2.21 13.15
CA GLU A 395 5.01 1.85 14.51
C GLU A 395 3.65 2.43 14.90
N GLN A 396 3.09 3.38 14.15
CA GLN A 396 1.77 3.98 14.47
C GLN A 396 0.62 2.95 14.34
N GLU A 397 -0.37 2.97 15.23
CA GLU A 397 -1.55 2.10 15.05
C GLU A 397 -2.51 2.66 13.98
N ARG A 398 -3.16 1.76 13.23
CA ARG A 398 -4.20 2.13 12.27
C ARG A 398 -5.49 2.57 12.97
N ILE A 399 -6.00 3.73 12.58
CA ILE A 399 -7.28 4.24 13.07
C ILE A 399 -8.43 3.54 12.32
N PHE A 400 -9.31 2.86 13.04
CA PHE A 400 -10.49 2.23 12.45
C PHE A 400 -11.60 3.26 12.19
N LEU A 401 -11.91 3.49 10.91
CA LEU A 401 -12.91 4.48 10.49
C LEU A 401 -14.35 3.94 10.60
N GLY A 402 -14.54 2.62 10.58
CA GLY A 402 -15.89 2.07 10.61
C GLY A 402 -16.15 0.82 9.81
N SER A 403 -17.40 0.39 9.82
CA SER A 403 -17.91 -0.73 9.04
C SER A 403 -19.26 -0.41 8.42
N SER A 404 -19.32 -0.43 7.09
CA SER A 404 -20.57 -0.28 6.32
C SER A 404 -21.20 -1.63 6.00
N ALA A 405 -20.60 -2.74 6.45
CA ALA A 405 -21.15 -4.08 6.25
C ALA A 405 -22.53 -4.17 6.90
N SER A 406 -23.57 -4.34 6.07
CA SER A 406 -24.94 -4.45 6.59
C SER A 406 -25.02 -5.58 7.63
N ASN A 407 -25.51 -5.27 8.84
CA ASN A 407 -25.75 -6.20 9.95
C ASN A 407 -26.86 -7.23 9.65
N LYS A 408 -26.99 -7.73 8.41
CA LYS A 408 -27.98 -8.75 8.02
C LYS A 408 -27.76 -10.11 8.68
N LYS A 409 -26.71 -10.28 9.48
CA LYS A 409 -26.48 -11.47 10.32
C LYS A 409 -26.06 -11.16 11.75
N THR A 410 -26.78 -10.25 12.41
CA THR A 410 -26.70 -10.13 13.88
C THR A 410 -28.05 -10.48 14.52
N LYS A 411 -28.70 -11.56 14.05
CA LYS A 411 -29.43 -12.43 15.00
C LYS A 411 -28.35 -13.21 15.75
N GLN A 412 -28.12 -12.81 17.00
CA GLN A 412 -27.26 -13.46 17.99
C GLN A 412 -27.12 -14.97 17.75
N LYS A 413 -26.00 -15.38 17.14
CA LYS A 413 -25.35 -16.62 17.53
C LYS A 413 -24.37 -16.25 18.64
N LEU A 414 -24.93 -16.06 19.83
CA LEU A 414 -24.23 -16.38 21.08
C LEU A 414 -23.88 -17.87 20.99
N LYS A 415 -22.76 -18.17 20.31
CA LYS A 415 -22.09 -19.46 20.43
C LYS A 415 -21.35 -19.42 21.76
N THR A 416 -22.08 -19.64 22.84
CA THR A 416 -21.51 -20.44 23.94
C THR A 416 -21.04 -21.73 23.28
N LYS A 417 -19.72 -21.93 23.23
CA LYS A 417 -19.09 -23.21 22.90
C LYS A 417 -19.49 -24.21 24.00
N GLN A 418 -20.73 -24.69 23.98
CA GLN A 418 -21.02 -26.04 24.46
C GLN A 418 -20.75 -26.96 23.27
N THR A 419 -19.68 -27.73 23.38
CA THR A 419 -19.38 -28.89 22.57
C THR A 419 -20.56 -29.84 22.63
N ARG A 420 -21.53 -29.67 21.72
CA ARG A 420 -22.62 -30.65 21.56
C ARG A 420 -22.00 -31.95 21.08
N ALA A 421 -22.24 -33.01 21.84
CA ALA A 421 -21.79 -34.36 21.51
C ALA A 421 -22.25 -34.72 20.09
N LYS A 422 -21.33 -35.24 19.28
CA LYS A 422 -21.69 -35.78 17.96
C LYS A 422 -22.64 -36.96 18.19
N PRO A 423 -23.75 -37.06 17.46
CA PRO A 423 -24.67 -38.18 17.60
C PRO A 423 -23.96 -39.49 17.24
N THR A 424 -24.04 -40.48 18.12
CA THR A 424 -23.38 -41.80 17.98
C THR A 424 -24.28 -42.85 17.34
N ASN A 425 -25.61 -42.66 17.33
CA ASN A 425 -26.58 -43.67 16.89
C ASN A 425 -27.34 -43.22 15.63
N THR A 426 -27.51 -44.10 14.65
CA THR A 426 -28.41 -43.89 13.50
C THR A 426 -29.86 -44.12 13.93
N VAL A 427 -30.79 -43.24 13.55
CA VAL A 427 -32.22 -43.42 13.87
C VAL A 427 -32.81 -44.48 12.95
N THR A 428 -33.25 -45.61 13.51
CA THR A 428 -33.90 -46.69 12.76
C THR A 428 -35.37 -46.36 12.47
N LEU A 429 -36.01 -47.11 11.57
CA LEU A 429 -37.44 -46.93 11.25
C LEU A 429 -38.33 -47.16 12.49
N GLU A 430 -38.04 -48.21 13.27
CA GLU A 430 -38.77 -48.52 14.51
C GLU A 430 -38.63 -47.41 15.56
N ASP A 431 -37.45 -46.77 15.65
CA ASP A 431 -37.25 -45.63 16.53
C ASP A 431 -38.01 -44.38 16.04
N LYS A 432 -38.20 -44.20 14.72
CA LYS A 432 -39.02 -43.11 14.19
C LYS A 432 -40.48 -43.28 14.57
N GLU A 433 -41.02 -44.49 14.45
CA GLU A 433 -42.41 -44.80 14.83
C GLU A 433 -42.64 -44.49 16.31
N LYS A 434 -41.73 -44.94 17.19
CA LYS A 434 -41.77 -44.61 18.63
C LYS A 434 -41.70 -43.10 18.89
N MET A 435 -40.91 -42.34 18.11
CA MET A 435 -40.86 -40.88 18.23
C MET A 435 -42.16 -40.22 17.75
N TYR A 436 -42.79 -40.72 16.68
CA TYR A 436 -44.07 -40.21 16.18
C TYR A 436 -45.17 -40.37 17.23
N ASP A 437 -45.29 -41.55 17.84
CA ASP A 437 -46.24 -41.80 18.93
C ASP A 437 -46.07 -40.79 20.07
N LEU A 438 -44.81 -40.52 20.46
CA LEU A 438 -44.52 -39.52 21.49
C LEU A 438 -44.87 -38.10 21.04
N PHE A 439 -44.66 -37.75 19.77
CA PHE A 439 -45.06 -36.44 19.25
C PHE A 439 -46.57 -36.24 19.16
N PHE A 440 -47.34 -37.31 18.93
CA PHE A 440 -48.82 -37.26 18.99
C PHE A 440 -49.36 -37.02 20.40
N THR A 441 -48.53 -37.19 21.43
CA THR A 441 -48.86 -36.79 22.82
C THR A 441 -48.41 -35.36 23.17
N ASP A 442 -48.25 -34.50 22.16
CA ASP A 442 -47.80 -33.10 22.25
C ASP A 442 -46.41 -32.90 22.88
N MET A 443 -45.56 -33.93 22.88
CA MET A 443 -44.20 -33.79 23.40
C MET A 443 -43.31 -32.92 22.49
N THR A 444 -42.46 -32.13 23.13
CA THR A 444 -41.37 -31.40 22.46
C THR A 444 -40.23 -32.35 22.11
N SER A 445 -39.39 -32.01 21.12
CA SER A 445 -38.24 -32.82 20.75
C SER A 445 -37.24 -33.05 21.89
N ALA A 446 -37.16 -32.12 22.84
CA ALA A 446 -36.36 -32.28 24.06
C ALA A 446 -36.96 -33.35 24.99
N GLN A 447 -38.28 -33.31 25.21
CA GLN A 447 -38.97 -34.31 26.04
C GLN A 447 -38.88 -35.71 25.42
N VAL A 448 -39.03 -35.83 24.10
CA VAL A 448 -38.89 -37.10 23.38
C VAL A 448 -37.46 -37.65 23.48
N ALA A 449 -36.43 -36.80 23.35
CA ALA A 449 -35.03 -37.22 23.53
C ALA A 449 -34.75 -37.75 24.95
N VAL A 450 -35.34 -37.13 25.98
CA VAL A 450 -35.25 -37.59 27.37
C VAL A 450 -36.02 -38.90 27.58
N LYS A 451 -37.21 -39.04 26.99
CA LYS A 451 -38.05 -40.25 27.08
C LYS A 451 -37.42 -41.48 26.42
N LEU A 452 -36.52 -41.27 25.46
CA LEU A 452 -35.74 -42.32 24.79
C LEU A 452 -34.36 -42.49 25.42
N ASP A 453 -34.24 -42.26 26.74
CA ASP A 453 -33.04 -42.43 27.56
C ASP A 453 -31.79 -41.75 26.99
N SER A 454 -31.95 -40.60 26.33
CA SER A 454 -30.86 -39.90 25.65
C SER A 454 -30.12 -40.74 24.58
N LYS A 455 -30.73 -41.84 24.11
CA LYS A 455 -30.24 -42.65 22.98
C LYS A 455 -30.07 -41.80 21.72
N TYR A 456 -30.88 -40.76 21.60
CA TYR A 456 -30.88 -39.81 20.48
C TYR A 456 -30.66 -38.39 20.96
N THR A 457 -29.87 -37.64 20.20
CA THR A 457 -29.75 -36.20 20.44
C THR A 457 -31.06 -35.49 20.08
N GLU A 458 -31.37 -34.39 20.77
CA GLU A 458 -32.53 -33.55 20.44
C GLU A 458 -32.55 -33.16 18.95
N TYR A 459 -31.37 -32.98 18.34
CA TYR A 459 -31.25 -32.66 16.92
C TYR A 459 -31.79 -33.77 16.01
N GLN A 460 -31.47 -35.03 16.31
CA GLN A 460 -31.98 -36.19 15.56
C GLN A 460 -33.49 -36.32 15.73
N VAL A 461 -33.98 -36.14 16.96
CA VAL A 461 -35.40 -36.17 17.29
C VAL A 461 -36.17 -35.03 16.59
N ARG A 462 -35.58 -33.83 16.46
CA ARG A 462 -36.16 -32.73 15.65
C ARG A 462 -36.20 -33.08 14.16
N GLY A 463 -35.18 -33.76 13.63
CA GLY A 463 -35.17 -34.23 12.25
C GLY A 463 -36.34 -35.16 11.95
N VAL A 464 -36.62 -36.09 12.86
CA VAL A 464 -37.78 -36.98 12.79
C VAL A 464 -39.10 -36.21 12.91
N LYS A 465 -39.20 -35.23 13.81
CA LYS A 465 -40.41 -34.38 13.93
C LYS A 465 -40.71 -33.62 12.64
N ALA A 466 -39.68 -33.08 11.99
CA ALA A 466 -39.82 -32.35 10.72
C ALA A 466 -40.29 -33.28 9.59
N GLU A 467 -39.76 -34.50 9.53
CA GLU A 467 -40.21 -35.54 8.61
C GLU A 467 -41.68 -35.92 8.83
N MET A 468 -42.08 -36.15 10.09
CA MET A 468 -43.48 -36.39 10.48
C MET A 468 -44.42 -35.26 10.05
N THR A 469 -44.01 -34.02 10.32
CA THR A 469 -44.83 -32.82 10.01
C THR A 469 -45.02 -32.67 8.50
N ARG A 470 -44.03 -33.06 7.70
CA ARG A 470 -44.16 -33.09 6.24
C ARG A 470 -45.15 -34.18 5.79
N LEU A 471 -45.04 -35.39 6.35
CA LEU A 471 -45.92 -36.52 6.03
C LEU A 471 -47.40 -36.29 6.41
N LEU A 472 -47.69 -35.43 7.39
CA LEU A 472 -49.06 -35.09 7.82
C LEU A 472 -49.67 -33.91 7.04
N ASN A 473 -48.84 -33.14 6.34
CA ASN A 473 -49.27 -32.00 5.51
C ASN A 473 -49.33 -32.37 4.01
N GLU A 474 -49.08 -33.63 3.67
CA GLU A 474 -49.25 -34.28 2.37
C GLU A 474 -50.38 -35.31 2.50
#